data_AF-A0A8T1T2J6-F1
#
_entry.id   AF-A0A8T1T2J6-F1
#
_cell.length_a   1.000
_cell.length_b   1.000
_cell.length_c   1.000
_cell.angle_alpha   90.00
_cell.angle_beta   90.00
_cell.angle_gamma   90.00
#
_symmetry.space_group_name_H-M   'P 1'
#
loop_
_entity.id
_entity.type
_entity.pdbx_description
1 polymer ?
#
loop_
_entity_poly.entity_id
_entity_poly.type
_entity_poly.pdbx_seq_one_letter_code
_entity_poly.pdbx_strand_id
1 'polypeptide(L)'
;DMCSIDASDLGDELKALSRYISAGSTPKAVLEYMCTNKMTTLFPNAFVALRILLTLPVTVASGERSFCKLKLIKTHLRSTMTQERLVGLATISIEHELAQTVDLQEAVQIF
;
A
#
# COMPACT_ATOMS: atom_id res chain seq x y z
N ASP A 1 -3.91 -23.77 34.82
CA ASP A 1 -4.25 -24.32 33.49
C ASP A 1 -4.68 -23.23 32.54
N MET A 2 -3.84 -22.97 31.53
CA MET A 2 -4.12 -22.01 30.48
C MET A 2 -5.06 -22.66 29.48
N CYS A 3 -6.32 -22.23 29.46
CA CYS A 3 -7.35 -22.72 28.57
C CYS A 3 -6.83 -22.68 27.13
N SER A 4 -6.54 -23.86 26.57
CA SER A 4 -6.41 -24.03 25.14
C SER A 4 -7.68 -23.47 24.53
N ILE A 5 -7.57 -22.40 23.74
CA ILE A 5 -8.67 -21.96 22.87
C ILE A 5 -8.97 -23.15 21.97
N ASP A 6 -10.01 -23.89 22.31
CA ASP A 6 -10.40 -25.08 21.58
C ASP A 6 -10.98 -24.62 20.25
N ALA A 7 -10.35 -25.00 19.15
CA ALA A 7 -10.83 -24.68 17.82
C ALA A 7 -12.26 -25.22 17.58
N SER A 8 -12.64 -26.28 18.31
CA SER A 8 -13.99 -26.85 18.31
C SER A 8 -15.00 -25.90 18.94
N ASP A 9 -14.64 -25.26 20.05
CA ASP A 9 -15.47 -24.27 20.74
C ASP A 9 -15.68 -23.03 19.85
N LEU A 10 -14.62 -22.53 19.21
CA LEU A 10 -14.73 -21.47 18.19
C LEU A 10 -15.66 -21.87 17.03
N GLY A 11 -15.56 -23.11 16.56
CA GLY A 11 -16.40 -23.62 15.48
C GLY A 11 -17.88 -23.66 15.84
N ASP A 12 -18.19 -24.03 17.09
CA ASP A 12 -19.56 -24.10 17.59
C ASP A 12 -20.12 -22.71 17.93
N GLU A 13 -19.30 -21.80 18.47
CA GLU A 13 -19.64 -20.37 18.60
C GLU A 13 -19.97 -19.75 17.23
N LEU A 14 -19.18 -20.05 16.19
CA LEU A 14 -19.42 -19.52 14.84
C LEU A 14 -20.69 -20.08 14.20
N LYS A 15 -20.98 -21.38 14.39
CA LYS A 15 -22.25 -21.97 13.95
C LYS A 15 -23.43 -21.34 14.68
N ALA A 16 -23.32 -21.13 15.99
CA ALA A 16 -24.35 -20.44 16.77
C ALA A 16 -24.56 -19.02 16.26
N LEU A 17 -23.47 -18.26 16.07
CA LEU A 17 -23.48 -16.90 15.56
C LEU A 17 -24.08 -16.81 14.14
N SER A 18 -23.81 -17.78 13.26
CA SER A 18 -24.37 -17.82 11.90
C SER A 18 -25.90 -17.90 11.87
N ARG A 19 -26.54 -18.37 12.94
CA ARG A 19 -28.01 -18.41 13.06
C ARG A 19 -28.60 -17.03 13.36
N TYR A 20 -27.80 -16.13 13.93
CA TYR A 20 -28.21 -14.76 14.25
C TYR A 20 -27.86 -13.76 13.14
N ILE A 21 -26.98 -14.13 12.21
CA ILE A 21 -26.55 -13.28 11.10
C ILE A 21 -27.41 -13.55 9.86
N SER A 22 -27.92 -12.49 9.23
CA SER A 22 -28.53 -12.58 7.90
C SER A 22 -27.47 -12.88 6.84
N ALA A 23 -27.66 -13.93 6.04
CA ALA A 23 -26.77 -14.34 4.96
C ALA A 23 -26.59 -13.21 3.93
N GLY A 24 -25.44 -12.53 3.97
CA GLY A 24 -25.14 -11.35 3.15
C GLY A 24 -24.64 -10.14 3.93
N SER A 25 -24.61 -10.21 5.26
CA SER A 25 -24.10 -9.12 6.11
C SER A 25 -22.58 -8.97 5.99
N THR A 26 -22.09 -7.72 5.89
CA THR A 26 -20.63 -7.48 5.88
C THR A 26 -20.02 -7.88 7.22
N PRO A 27 -18.76 -8.37 7.27
CA PRO A 27 -18.12 -8.76 8.54
C PRO A 27 -18.05 -7.61 9.55
N LYS A 28 -18.01 -6.36 9.07
CA LYS A 28 -18.09 -5.15 9.90
C LYS A 28 -19.47 -4.98 10.55
N ALA A 29 -20.55 -5.15 9.78
CA ALA A 29 -21.92 -5.06 10.29
C ALA A 29 -22.21 -6.17 11.32
N VAL A 30 -21.66 -7.38 11.09
CA VAL A 30 -21.72 -8.48 12.06
C VAL A 30 -21.02 -8.10 13.37
N LEU A 31 -19.82 -7.52 13.29
CA LEU A 31 -19.07 -7.08 14.47
C LEU A 31 -19.81 -6.00 15.25
N GLU A 32 -20.41 -5.04 14.55
CA GLU A 32 -21.21 -3.95 15.13
C GLU A 32 -22.47 -4.48 15.82
N TYR A 33 -23.14 -5.45 15.21
CA TYR A 33 -24.29 -6.15 15.80
C TYR A 33 -23.89 -6.93 17.07
N MET A 34 -22.74 -7.60 17.07
CA MET A 34 -22.22 -8.29 18.25
C MET A 34 -21.89 -7.32 19.40
N CYS A 35 -21.28 -6.17 19.09
CA CYS A 35 -20.98 -5.12 20.07
C CYS A 35 -22.26 -4.50 20.66
N THR A 36 -23.25 -4.20 19.82
CA THR A 36 -24.50 -3.54 20.22
C THR A 36 -25.33 -4.42 21.15
N ASN A 37 -25.35 -5.74 20.89
CA ASN A 37 -26.10 -6.70 21.70
C ASN A 37 -25.30 -7.30 22.87
N LYS A 38 -24.10 -6.78 23.16
CA LYS A 38 -23.18 -7.30 24.20
C LYS A 38 -22.89 -8.81 24.06
N MET A 39 -22.97 -9.36 22.85
CA MET A 39 -22.65 -10.77 22.57
C MET A 39 -21.14 -11.06 22.59
N THR A 40 -20.33 -10.03 22.82
CA THR A 40 -18.89 -10.11 23.06
C THR A 40 -18.50 -11.03 24.21
N THR A 41 -19.36 -11.18 25.23
CA THR A 41 -19.14 -12.10 26.35
C THR A 41 -19.69 -13.50 26.09
N LEU A 42 -20.59 -13.65 25.11
CA LEU A 42 -21.23 -14.92 24.77
C LEU A 42 -20.41 -15.72 23.76
N PHE A 43 -19.70 -15.03 22.86
CA PHE A 43 -18.86 -15.63 21.82
C PHE A 43 -17.49 -14.93 21.74
N PRO A 44 -16.65 -15.05 22.79
CA PRO A 44 -15.39 -14.33 22.87
C PRO A 44 -14.41 -14.76 21.76
N ASN A 45 -14.39 -16.05 21.41
CA ASN A 45 -13.46 -16.58 20.41
C ASN A 45 -13.88 -16.12 18.99
N ALA A 46 -15.18 -16.21 18.67
CA ALA A 46 -15.72 -15.74 17.39
C ALA A 46 -15.50 -14.22 17.20
N PHE A 47 -15.67 -13.44 18.27
CA PHE A 47 -15.44 -11.99 18.23
C PHE A 47 -13.98 -11.65 17.93
N VAL A 48 -13.03 -12.33 18.59
CA VAL A 48 -11.59 -12.15 18.34
C VAL A 48 -11.22 -12.55 16.92
N ALA A 49 -11.73 -13.67 16.42
CA ALA A 49 -11.50 -14.12 15.04
C ALA A 49 -11.98 -13.10 13.99
N LEU A 50 -13.20 -12.56 14.15
CA LEU A 50 -13.75 -11.53 13.27
C LEU A 50 -12.92 -10.23 13.30
N ARG A 51 -12.45 -9.82 14.47
CA ARG A 51 -11.57 -8.65 14.61
C ARG A 51 -10.23 -8.85 13.89
N ILE A 52 -9.60 -10.01 14.06
CA ILE A 52 -8.35 -10.35 13.36
C ILE A 52 -8.59 -10.37 11.85
N LEU A 53 -9.67 -11.02 11.39
CA LEU A 53 -10.05 -11.08 9.98
C LEU A 53 -10.29 -9.70 9.37
N LEU A 54 -10.82 -8.73 10.11
CA LEU A 54 -11.00 -7.34 9.63
C LEU A 54 -9.72 -6.52 9.72
N THR A 55 -8.88 -6.75 10.73
CA THR A 55 -7.67 -5.96 10.97
C THR A 55 -6.52 -6.39 10.04
N LEU A 56 -6.40 -7.69 9.73
CA LEU A 56 -5.36 -8.22 8.85
C LEU A 56 -5.41 -7.60 7.43
N PRO A 57 -6.51 -7.68 6.66
CA PRO A 57 -6.58 -7.10 5.33
C PRO A 57 -6.50 -5.57 5.36
N VAL A 58 -7.05 -4.91 6.39
CA VAL A 58 -6.94 -3.44 6.54
C VAL A 58 -5.49 -3.02 6.80
N THR A 59 -4.76 -3.75 7.63
CA THR A 59 -3.36 -3.47 7.94
C THR A 59 -2.46 -3.78 6.75
N VAL A 60 -2.70 -4.90 6.07
CA VAL A 60 -1.97 -5.28 4.85
C VAL A 60 -2.21 -4.25 3.74
N ALA A 61 -3.47 -3.90 3.44
CA ALA A 61 -3.79 -2.89 2.43
C ALA A 61 -3.24 -1.51 2.77
N SER A 62 -3.28 -1.10 4.06
CA SER A 62 -2.70 0.17 4.51
C SER A 62 -1.17 0.17 4.41
N GLY A 63 -0.53 -0.94 4.77
CA GLY A 63 0.91 -1.15 4.62
C GLY A 63 1.34 -1.10 3.15
N GLU A 64 0.70 -1.89 2.30
CA GLU A 64 0.93 -1.90 0.85
C GLU A 64 0.73 -0.52 0.23
N ARG A 65 -0.35 0.19 0.59
CA ARG A 65 -0.59 1.56 0.12
C ARG A 65 0.50 2.53 0.57
N SER A 66 0.96 2.42 1.81
CA SER A 66 2.01 3.27 2.37
C SER A 66 3.37 3.00 1.72
N PHE A 67 3.76 1.73 1.59
CA PHE A 67 4.98 1.35 0.88
C PHE A 67 4.94 1.68 -0.61
N CYS A 68 3.79 1.53 -1.26
CA CYS A 68 3.62 1.88 -2.67
C CYS A 68 3.78 3.40 -2.88
N LYS A 69 3.22 4.24 -2.00
CA LYS A 69 3.44 5.69 -2.02
C LYS A 69 4.91 6.06 -1.84
N LEU A 70 5.60 5.44 -0.87
CA LEU A 70 7.03 5.67 -0.64
C LEU A 70 7.87 5.23 -1.84
N LYS A 71 7.55 4.07 -2.44
CA LYS A 71 8.20 3.57 -3.66
C LYS A 71 7.99 4.55 -4.82
N LEU A 72 6.78 5.07 -5.01
CA LEU A 72 6.48 6.05 -6.05
C LEU A 72 7.27 7.35 -5.87
N ILE A 73 7.29 7.91 -4.66
CA ILE A 73 8.05 9.14 -4.34
C ILE A 73 9.54 8.93 -4.60
N LYS A 74 10.11 7.82 -4.09
CA LYS A 74 11.53 7.49 -4.27
C LYS A 74 11.89 7.35 -5.75
N THR A 75 11.05 6.66 -6.53
CA THR A 75 11.23 6.52 -7.97
C THR A 75 11.15 7.87 -8.68
N HIS A 76 10.16 8.70 -8.35
CA HIS A 76 10.00 10.03 -8.95
C HIS A 76 11.23 10.90 -8.72
N LEU A 77 11.70 11.05 -7.47
CA LEU A 77 12.92 11.83 -7.19
C LEU A 77 14.14 11.29 -7.93
N ARG A 78 14.32 9.96 -7.97
CA ARG A 78 15.44 9.34 -8.68
C ARG A 78 15.39 9.62 -10.18
N SER A 79 14.20 9.49 -10.77
CA SER A 79 13.97 9.75 -12.20
C SER A 79 14.22 11.21 -12.52
N THR A 80 13.71 12.16 -11.73
CA THR A 80 13.92 13.60 -11.95
C THR A 80 15.40 13.98 -11.85
N MET A 81 16.13 13.49 -10.84
CA MET A 81 17.57 13.73 -10.72
C MET A 81 18.37 13.16 -11.89
N THR A 82 17.97 11.98 -12.40
CA THR A 82 18.61 11.37 -13.57
C THR A 82 18.27 12.13 -14.85
N GLN A 83 17.03 12.60 -14.97
CA GLN A 83 16.58 13.43 -16.10
C GLN A 83 17.34 14.74 -16.16
N GLU A 84 17.51 15.46 -15.06
CA GLU A 84 18.28 16.72 -15.02
C GLU A 84 19.71 16.50 -15.56
N ARG A 85 20.38 15.44 -15.11
CA ARG A 85 21.71 15.08 -15.59
C ARG A 85 21.72 14.71 -17.07
N LEU A 86 20.71 13.97 -17.52
CA LEU A 86 20.59 13.57 -18.93
C LEU A 86 20.35 14.78 -19.82
N VAL A 87 19.48 15.70 -19.40
CA VAL A 87 19.21 16.97 -20.09
C VAL A 87 20.49 17.79 -20.18
N GLY A 88 21.23 17.96 -19.08
CA GLY A 88 22.50 18.68 -19.10
C GLY A 88 23.54 18.07 -20.03
N LEU A 89 23.65 16.73 -20.05
CA LEU A 89 24.55 16.03 -20.97
C LEU A 89 24.11 16.18 -22.44
N ALA A 90 22.80 16.10 -22.70
CA ALA A 90 22.26 16.31 -24.04
C ALA A 90 22.57 17.73 -24.54
N THR A 91 22.37 18.75 -23.71
CA THR A 91 22.72 20.14 -24.05
C THR A 91 24.20 20.29 -24.35
N ILE A 92 25.09 19.78 -23.48
CA ILE A 92 26.55 19.85 -23.71
C ILE A 92 26.93 19.14 -25.01
N SER A 93 26.34 17.97 -25.29
CA SER A 93 26.62 17.22 -26.52
C SER A 93 26.22 17.99 -27.78
N ILE A 94 25.06 18.65 -27.75
CA ILE A 94 24.56 19.45 -28.88
C ILE A 94 25.45 20.68 -29.10
N GLU A 95 25.77 21.43 -28.04
CA GLU A 95 26.65 22.61 -28.12
C GLU A 95 28.06 22.25 -28.61
N HIS A 96 28.58 21.10 -28.17
CA HIS A 96 29.87 20.59 -28.62
C HIS A 96 29.86 20.22 -30.12
N GLU A 97 28.80 19.58 -30.61
CA GLU A 97 28.65 19.27 -32.03
C GLU A 97 28.58 20.56 -32.86
N LEU A 98 27.80 21.56 -32.42
CA LEU A 98 27.71 22.87 -33.06
C LEU A 98 29.09 23.56 -33.11
N ALA A 99 29.82 23.58 -32.00
CA ALA A 99 31.16 24.18 -31.93
C ALA A 99 32.17 23.51 -32.86
N GLN A 100 32.02 22.22 -33.16
CA GLN A 100 32.85 21.51 -34.15
C GLN A 100 32.46 21.81 -35.60
N THR A 101 31.20 22.18 -35.85
CA THR A 101 30.73 22.55 -37.20
C THR A 101 31.00 23.99 -37.59
N VAL A 102 31.29 24.87 -36.62
CA VAL A 102 31.67 26.26 -36.88
C VAL A 102 33.16 26.30 -37.26
N ASP A 103 33.43 26.67 -38.51
CA ASP A 103 34.80 26.85 -39.00
C ASP A 103 35.45 28.07 -38.33
N LEU A 104 36.26 27.83 -37.31
CA LEU A 104 37.02 28.86 -36.59
C LEU A 104 37.96 29.64 -37.53
N GLN A 105 38.28 29.08 -38.70
CA GLN A 105 39.14 29.73 -39.69
C GLN A 105 38.41 30.85 -40.45
N GLU A 106 37.10 30.73 -40.65
CA GLU A 106 36.27 31.80 -41.22
C GLU A 106 36.04 32.94 -40.21
N ALA A 107 35.84 32.61 -38.93
CA ALA A 107 35.64 33.61 -37.87
C ALA A 107 36.88 34.49 -37.63
N VAL A 108 38.10 33.95 -37.81
CA VAL A 108 39.36 34.71 -37.65
C VAL A 108 39.65 35.60 -38.86
N GLN A 109 39.10 35.33 -40.05
CA GLN A 109 39.25 36.24 -41.21
C GLN A 109 38.30 37.44 -41.18
N ILE A 110 37.28 37.43 -40.31
CA ILE A 110 36.30 38.52 -40.17
C ILE A 110 36.80 39.60 -39.18
N PHE A 111 37.86 39.31 -38.40
CA PHE A 111 38.56 40.26 -37.53
C PHE A 111 39.95 40.62 -38.10
#